data_AF-A0A7X8VHQ7-F1
#
_entry.id   AF-A0A7X8VHQ7-F1
#
_cell.length_a   1.000
_cell.length_b   1.000
_cell.length_c   1.000
_cell.angle_alpha   90.00
_cell.angle_beta   90.00
_cell.angle_gamma   90.00
#
_symmetry.space_group_name_H-M   'P 1'
#
loop_
_entity.id
_entity.type
_entity.pdbx_description
1 polymer ?
#
loop_
_entity_poly.entity_id
_entity_poly.type
_entity_poly.pdbx_seq_one_letter_code
_entity_poly.pdbx_strand_id
1 'polypeptide(L)'
;HDDGITWSPGEPTEIVNPGSRFFIRRLRSGFLILINSDNPTERRGLVASLSRNEHSFHFFSEIETQLGVSYPDAVESNDGRVFIVYDYDRYGDGAIYISILDVQNALF
;
A
#
# COMPACT_ATOMS: atom_id res chain seq x y z
N HIS A 1 -4.93 15.53 14.99
CA HIS A 1 -4.50 16.85 15.52
C HIS A 1 -4.17 16.77 17.02
N ASP A 2 -4.32 15.60 17.61
CA ASP A 2 -4.23 15.30 19.04
C ASP A 2 -3.81 13.83 19.25
N ASP A 3 -2.93 13.31 18.39
CA ASP A 3 -2.42 11.93 18.41
C ASP A 3 -3.50 10.83 18.42
N GLY A 4 -4.67 11.12 17.83
CA GLY A 4 -5.74 10.16 17.61
C GLY A 4 -6.77 10.09 18.73
N ILE A 5 -6.77 11.05 19.66
CA ILE A 5 -7.80 11.16 20.70
C ILE A 5 -9.15 11.51 20.09
N THR A 6 -9.18 12.41 19.10
CA THR A 6 -10.39 12.79 18.38
C THR A 6 -10.17 12.77 16.86
N TRP A 7 -11.28 12.58 16.15
CA TRP A 7 -11.33 12.52 14.70
C TRP A 7 -12.31 13.57 14.19
N SER A 8 -11.90 14.34 13.19
CA SER A 8 -12.82 15.15 12.42
C SER A 8 -13.75 14.25 11.60
N PRO A 9 -14.91 14.76 11.16
CA PRO A 9 -15.68 14.08 10.13
C PRO A 9 -14.80 13.69 8.94
N GLY A 10 -14.97 12.46 8.47
CA GLY A 10 -14.25 11.96 7.30
C GLY A 10 -14.88 12.50 6.02
N GLU A 11 -14.04 12.77 5.03
CA GLU A 11 -14.46 13.14 3.68
C GLU A 11 -14.05 12.03 2.69
N PRO A 12 -14.81 11.80 1.61
CA PRO A 12 -14.44 10.83 0.59
C PRO A 12 -13.06 11.14 -0.02
N THR A 13 -12.22 10.12 -0.13
CA THR A 13 -10.93 10.19 -0.85
C THR A 13 -11.09 9.75 -2.29
N GLU A 14 -10.14 10.11 -3.16
CA GLU A 14 -10.03 9.57 -4.52
C GLU A 14 -9.35 8.19 -4.57
N ILE A 15 -8.88 7.67 -3.43
CA ILE A 15 -8.21 6.36 -3.34
C ILE A 15 -9.19 5.25 -3.70
N VAL A 16 -8.90 4.53 -4.79
CA VAL A 16 -9.67 3.36 -5.21
C VAL A 16 -9.26 2.14 -4.38
N ASN A 17 -10.23 1.49 -3.75
CA ASN A 17 -9.99 0.25 -2.99
C ASN A 17 -11.30 -0.57 -2.89
N PRO A 18 -11.25 -1.90 -3.02
CA PRO A 18 -12.43 -2.77 -3.01
C PRO A 18 -12.93 -3.10 -1.58
N GLY A 19 -12.76 -2.20 -0.60
CA GLY A 19 -13.03 -2.48 0.81
C GLY A 19 -12.13 -3.59 1.39
N SER A 20 -10.86 -3.56 1.03
CA SER A 20 -9.80 -4.45 1.52
C SER A 20 -8.76 -3.68 2.32
N ARG A 21 -8.01 -4.37 3.19
CA ARG A 21 -6.91 -3.75 3.93
C ARG A 21 -5.90 -3.14 2.95
N PHE A 22 -5.42 -1.96 3.28
CA PHE A 22 -4.29 -1.29 2.64
C PHE A 22 -3.16 -1.08 3.66
N PHE A 23 -1.97 -0.79 3.16
CA PHE A 23 -0.84 -0.30 3.95
C PHE A 23 -0.50 1.12 3.52
N ILE A 24 -0.29 2.02 4.47
CA ILE A 24 0.16 3.39 4.20
C ILE A 24 1.24 3.80 5.19
N ARG A 25 2.34 4.37 4.72
CA ARG A 25 3.42 4.85 5.59
C ARG A 25 4.26 5.92 4.93
N ARG A 26 4.89 6.79 5.73
CA ARG A 26 5.92 7.72 5.27
C ARG A 26 7.27 7.01 5.11
N LEU A 27 7.83 7.12 3.92
CA LEU A 27 9.19 6.71 3.57
C LEU A 27 10.20 7.74 4.10
N ARG A 28 11.47 7.34 4.20
CA ARG A 28 12.58 8.23 4.61
C ARG A 28 12.80 9.40 3.67
N SER A 29 12.43 9.24 2.39
CA SER A 29 12.41 10.33 1.41
C SER A 29 11.37 11.41 1.70
N GLY A 30 10.41 11.16 2.61
CA GLY A 30 9.32 12.05 2.96
C GLY A 30 8.01 11.75 2.22
N PHE A 31 8.04 10.96 1.14
CA PHE A 31 6.83 10.51 0.45
C PHE A 31 6.01 9.55 1.31
N LEU A 32 4.69 9.57 1.15
CA LEU A 32 3.85 8.45 1.57
C LEU A 32 3.88 7.37 0.49
N ILE A 33 4.01 6.11 0.89
CA ILE A 33 3.69 4.94 0.08
C ILE A 33 2.34 4.39 0.51
N LEU A 34 1.48 4.11 -0.46
CA LEU A 34 0.22 3.38 -0.32
C LEU A 34 0.35 2.06 -1.07
N ILE A 35 0.05 0.96 -0.39
CA ILE A 35 -0.02 -0.38 -0.98
C ILE A 35 -1.44 -0.90 -0.81
N ASN A 36 -2.11 -1.15 -1.93
CA ASN A 36 -3.50 -1.62 -1.95
C ASN A 36 -3.82 -2.37 -3.25
N SER A 37 -4.99 -3.00 -3.29
CA SER A 37 -5.64 -3.35 -4.56
C SER A 37 -6.33 -2.10 -5.10
N ASP A 38 -5.99 -1.69 -6.32
CA ASP A 38 -6.48 -0.49 -7.00
C ASP A 38 -7.73 -0.75 -7.87
N ASN A 39 -8.32 -1.94 -7.73
CA ASN A 39 -9.58 -2.27 -8.38
C ASN A 39 -10.77 -1.87 -7.49
N PRO A 40 -11.83 -1.25 -8.03
CA PRO A 40 -12.95 -0.76 -7.24
C PRO A 40 -13.87 -1.87 -6.68
N THR A 41 -13.87 -3.06 -7.27
CA THR A 41 -14.85 -4.11 -6.98
C THR A 41 -14.25 -5.45 -6.59
N GLU A 42 -12.99 -5.70 -6.93
CA GLU A 42 -12.34 -7.00 -6.76
C GLU A 42 -11.03 -6.87 -6.01
N ARG A 43 -10.74 -7.81 -5.11
CA ARG A 43 -9.43 -7.94 -4.45
C ARG A 43 -8.46 -8.62 -5.40
N ARG A 44 -7.95 -7.84 -6.36
CA ARG A 44 -7.03 -8.30 -7.39
C ARG A 44 -5.72 -7.53 -7.30
N GLY A 45 -4.62 -8.28 -7.26
CA GLY A 45 -3.28 -7.72 -7.24
C GLY A 45 -3.00 -6.78 -6.07
N LEU A 46 -1.78 -6.28 -6.05
CA LEU A 46 -1.32 -5.22 -5.16
C LEU A 46 -0.47 -4.27 -5.97
N VAL A 47 -0.68 -2.97 -5.79
CA VAL A 47 0.14 -1.91 -6.37
C VAL A 47 0.71 -1.03 -5.27
N ALA A 48 1.87 -0.44 -5.53
CA ALA A 48 2.43 0.66 -4.77
C ALA A 48 2.14 1.98 -5.50
N SER A 49 1.61 2.95 -4.76
CA SER A 49 1.46 4.35 -5.21
C SER A 49 2.15 5.30 -4.23
N LEU A 50 2.64 6.43 -4.72
CA LEU A 50 3.37 7.42 -3.94
C LEU A 50 2.67 8.77 -3.87
N SER A 51 2.80 9.46 -2.74
CA SER A 51 2.26 10.81 -2.54
C SER A 51 3.27 11.75 -1.88
N ARG A 52 3.34 12.98 -2.38
CA ARG A 52 4.08 14.11 -1.79
C ARG A 52 3.23 14.97 -0.88
N ASN A 53 1.95 15.08 -1.20
CA ASN A 53 1.02 16.05 -0.62
C ASN A 53 -0.04 15.40 0.27
N GLU A 54 0.04 14.08 0.48
CA GLU A 54 -0.85 13.31 1.36
C GLU A 54 -2.29 13.15 0.85
N HIS A 55 -2.63 13.77 -0.27
CA HIS A 55 -3.97 13.78 -0.85
C HIS A 55 -4.04 13.02 -2.18
N SER A 56 -3.01 13.16 -3.01
CA SER A 56 -2.95 12.57 -4.35
C SER A 56 -1.90 11.46 -4.39
N PHE A 57 -2.30 10.27 -4.81
CA PHE A 57 -1.43 9.11 -4.94
C PHE A 57 -1.22 8.79 -6.42
N HIS A 58 0.04 8.63 -6.81
CA HIS A 58 0.43 8.31 -8.18
C HIS A 58 0.97 6.89 -8.23
N PHE A 59 0.49 6.11 -9.21
CA PHE A 59 1.00 4.76 -9.45
C PHE A 59 2.53 4.78 -9.55
N PHE A 60 3.17 3.87 -8.82
CA PHE A 60 4.62 3.73 -8.83
C PHE A 60 5.05 2.36 -9.34
N SER A 61 4.44 1.29 -8.84
CA SER A 61 4.83 -0.07 -9.23
C SER A 61 3.73 -1.09 -8.98
N GLU A 62 3.70 -2.14 -9.78
CA GLU A 62 2.90 -3.34 -9.55
C GLU A 62 3.70 -4.31 -8.67
N ILE A 63 3.11 -4.77 -7.57
CA ILE A 63 3.74 -5.71 -6.62
C ILE A 63 3.34 -7.15 -6.94
N GLU A 64 2.08 -7.35 -7.29
CA GLU A 64 1.50 -8.65 -7.61
C GLU A 64 0.25 -8.47 -8.50
N THR A 65 0.02 -9.41 -9.42
CA THR A 65 -1.09 -9.39 -10.39
C THR A 65 -2.16 -10.44 -10.10
N GLN A 66 -1.81 -11.45 -9.30
CA GLN A 66 -2.67 -12.58 -9.02
C GLN A 66 -3.92 -12.18 -8.22
N LEU A 67 -4.97 -13.00 -8.38
CA LEU A 67 -6.13 -12.97 -7.50
C LEU A 67 -5.80 -13.62 -6.15
N GLY A 68 -6.63 -13.34 -5.15
CA GLY A 68 -6.50 -13.97 -3.84
C GLY A 68 -5.41 -13.37 -2.95
N VAL A 69 -4.81 -12.25 -3.38
CA VAL A 69 -3.84 -11.50 -2.56
C VAL A 69 -4.53 -10.46 -1.70
N SER A 70 -4.05 -10.29 -0.47
CA SER A 70 -4.64 -9.32 0.47
C SER A 70 -3.73 -9.02 1.65
N TYR A 71 -4.16 -8.08 2.50
CA TYR A 71 -3.50 -7.73 3.77
C TYR A 71 -2.01 -7.34 3.61
N PRO A 72 -1.68 -6.36 2.77
CA PRO A 72 -0.31 -5.89 2.68
C PRO A 72 0.16 -5.30 4.01
N ASP A 73 1.43 -5.54 4.33
CA ASP A 73 2.20 -4.81 5.33
C ASP A 73 3.64 -4.62 4.81
N ALA A 74 4.33 -3.58 5.27
CA ALA A 74 5.65 -3.28 4.74
C ALA A 74 6.58 -2.54 5.70
N VAL A 75 7.88 -2.71 5.44
CA VAL A 75 8.95 -1.99 6.15
C VAL A 75 10.01 -1.50 5.17
N GLU A 76 10.38 -0.22 5.31
CA GLU A 76 11.51 0.35 4.59
C GLU A 76 12.81 0.08 5.35
N SER A 77 13.76 -0.53 4.66
CA SER A 77 15.09 -0.84 5.15
C SER A 77 16.06 0.35 5.02
N ASN A 78 17.25 0.23 5.59
CA ASN A 78 18.23 1.31 5.58
C ASN A 78 18.78 1.64 4.20
N ASP A 79 18.73 0.70 3.27
CA ASP A 79 19.15 0.88 1.88
C ASP A 79 17.96 1.18 0.96
N GLY A 80 16.91 1.83 1.46
CA GLY A 80 15.81 2.33 0.63
C GLY A 80 15.02 1.26 -0.13
N ARG A 81 15.14 -0.01 0.25
CA ARG A 81 14.22 -1.07 -0.20
C ARG A 81 13.05 -1.19 0.76
N VAL A 82 11.86 -1.35 0.21
CA VAL A 82 10.64 -1.68 0.94
C VAL A 82 10.37 -3.17 0.81
N PHE A 83 10.37 -3.86 1.95
CA PHE A 83 9.99 -5.26 2.06
C PHE A 83 8.50 -5.33 2.35
N ILE A 84 7.75 -6.03 1.50
CA ILE A 84 6.29 -6.04 1.50
C ILE A 84 5.86 -7.48 1.70
N VAL A 85 5.06 -7.74 2.72
CA VAL A 85 4.42 -9.03 2.96
C VAL A 85 2.93 -8.95 2.66
N TYR A 86 2.35 -10.05 2.19
CA TYR A 86 0.92 -10.13 1.92
C TYR A 86 0.44 -11.59 1.96
N ASP A 87 -0.83 -11.75 2.28
CA ASP A 87 -1.52 -13.04 2.24
C ASP A 87 -1.79 -13.43 0.79
N TYR A 88 -1.67 -14.73 0.49
CA TYR A 88 -2.16 -15.36 -0.71
C TYR A 88 -3.10 -16.52 -0.35
N ASP A 89 -4.24 -16.58 -1.04
CA ASP A 89 -5.25 -17.64 -0.91
C ASP A 89 -5.59 -17.96 0.56
N ARG A 90 -6.00 -16.92 1.30
CA ARG A 90 -6.22 -16.97 2.76
C ARG A 90 -7.14 -18.11 3.23
N TYR A 91 -8.08 -18.55 2.40
CA TYR A 91 -9.02 -19.62 2.73
C TYR A 91 -8.65 -20.98 2.15
N GLY A 92 -7.62 -21.04 1.29
CA GLY A 92 -7.01 -22.27 0.80
C GLY A 92 -5.61 -22.42 1.40
N ASP A 93 -4.58 -22.21 0.58
CA ASP A 93 -3.18 -22.47 0.96
C ASP A 93 -2.68 -21.60 2.14
N GLY A 94 -3.24 -20.39 2.31
CA GLY A 94 -2.91 -19.50 3.43
C GLY A 94 -1.44 -19.06 3.44
N ALA A 95 -0.82 -18.94 2.28
CA ALA A 95 0.59 -18.58 2.14
C ALA A 95 0.81 -17.10 2.45
N ILE A 96 2.02 -16.78 2.93
CA ILE A 96 2.51 -15.41 3.05
C ILE A 96 3.64 -15.24 2.05
N TYR A 97 3.49 -14.30 1.12
CA TYR A 97 4.54 -13.95 0.17
C TYR A 97 5.25 -12.68 0.59
N ILE A 98 6.47 -12.53 0.08
CA ILE A 98 7.29 -11.34 0.25
C ILE A 98 7.74 -10.82 -1.10
N SER A 99 7.55 -9.52 -1.31
CA SER A 99 8.08 -8.78 -2.45
C SER A 99 9.01 -7.68 -1.96
N ILE A 100 9.94 -7.25 -2.80
CA ILE A 100 10.89 -6.18 -2.49
C ILE A 100 10.80 -5.12 -3.58
N LEU A 101 10.67 -3.87 -3.16
CA LEU A 101 10.59 -2.70 -4.03
C LEU A 101 11.74 -1.75 -3.73
N ASP A 102 12.47 -1.29 -4.74
CA ASP A 102 13.45 -0.21 -4.58
C ASP A 102 12.74 1.15 -4.72
N VAL A 103 12.84 2.01 -3.70
CA VAL A 103 12.24 3.35 -3.69
C VAL A 103 13.28 4.47 -3.61
N GLN A 104 14.59 4.16 -3.66
CA GLN A 104 15.65 5.18 -3.54
C GLN A 104 15.55 6.26 -4.62
N ASN A 105 15.17 5.85 -5.83
CA ASN A 105 15.11 6.70 -7.01
C ASN A 105 13.68 7.06 -7.42
N ALA A 106 12.73 6.98 -6.48
CA ALA A 106 11.38 7.45 -6.75
C ALA A 106 11.41 8.95 -7.09
N LEU A 107 11.30 9.28 -8.38
CA LEU A 107 11.24 10.63 -8.91
C LEU A 107 9.88 10.81 -9.57
N PHE A 108 9.04 11.64 -8.97
CA PHE A 108 7.76 12.10 -9.52
C PHE A 108 7.55 13.56 -9.18
#